data_AF-A0A3A0EPP6-F1
#
_entry.id   AF-A0A3A0EPP6-F1
#
_cell.length_a   1.000
_cell.length_b   1.000
_cell.length_c   1.000
_cell.angle_alpha   90.00
_cell.angle_beta   90.00
_cell.angle_gamma   90.00
#
_symmetry.space_group_name_H-M   'P 1'
#
loop_
_entity.id
_entity.type
_entity.pdbx_description
1 polymer ?
#
loop_
_entity_poly.entity_id
_entity_poly.type
_entity_poly.pdbx_seq_one_letter_code
_entity_poly.pdbx_strand_id
1 'polypeptide(L)'
;MSSESRARLVCRCRGVASPRLFEAVRAGALASVAEVAKALGAGGGCGLCQPEIEEILAEVAGRPVDPGVTLENEAICREETRAAVERAIARSVQPQLRGVGARIEALAVDGLRVRVRLSHGAGPEAARIVRDALLRDVCADLAVDASDAADA
;
A
#
# COMPACT_ATOMS: atom_id res chain seq x y z
N MET A 1 5.71 20.71 -5.32
CA MET A 1 6.29 19.62 -4.52
C MET A 1 5.53 18.35 -4.88
N SER A 2 6.23 17.42 -5.53
CA SER A 2 5.67 16.37 -6.37
C SER A 2 4.79 15.39 -5.59
N SER A 3 3.54 15.20 -6.03
CA SER A 3 2.55 14.36 -5.36
C SER A 3 2.89 12.85 -5.36
N GLU A 4 4.02 12.46 -5.98
CA GLU A 4 4.54 11.09 -6.01
C GLU A 4 5.19 10.63 -4.69
N SER A 5 5.64 11.55 -3.82
CA SER A 5 6.36 11.18 -2.59
C SER A 5 5.44 10.70 -1.45
N ARG A 6 4.12 10.75 -1.65
CA ARG A 6 3.11 10.43 -0.63
C ARG A 6 2.32 9.16 -0.95
N ALA A 7 2.83 8.32 -1.85
CA ALA A 7 2.20 7.06 -2.25
C ALA A 7 2.11 6.10 -1.04
N ARG A 8 0.89 5.86 -0.55
CA ARG A 8 0.58 5.00 0.59
C ARG A 8 -0.74 4.25 0.39
N LEU A 9 -0.92 3.14 1.10
CA LEU A 9 -2.20 2.46 1.13
C LEU A 9 -3.17 3.25 2.02
N VAL A 10 -4.27 3.70 1.43
CA VAL A 10 -5.30 4.47 2.15
C VAL A 10 -6.41 3.52 2.60
N CYS A 11 -7.00 2.76 1.67
CA CYS A 11 -8.05 1.79 2.01
C CYS A 11 -7.52 0.36 1.91
N ARG A 12 -7.13 -0.21 3.05
CA ARG A 12 -6.71 -1.62 3.15
C ARG A 12 -7.78 -2.65 2.80
N CYS A 13 -9.07 -2.34 3.03
CA CYS A 13 -10.15 -3.30 2.74
C CYS A 13 -10.36 -3.50 1.24
N ARG A 14 -9.96 -2.52 0.44
CA ARG A 14 -10.19 -2.49 -1.01
C ARG A 14 -8.90 -2.39 -1.82
N GLY A 15 -7.75 -2.33 -1.16
CA GLY A 15 -6.45 -2.15 -1.81
C GLY A 15 -6.33 -0.83 -2.56
N VAL A 16 -6.85 0.27 -2.02
CA VAL A 16 -6.80 1.59 -2.70
C VAL A 16 -5.69 2.45 -2.11
N ALA A 17 -4.79 2.89 -2.99
CA ALA A 17 -3.67 3.75 -2.66
C ALA A 17 -3.96 5.25 -2.89
N SER A 18 -3.18 6.11 -2.24
CA SER A 18 -3.31 7.58 -2.35
C SER A 18 -3.18 8.10 -3.80
N PRO A 19 -2.28 7.62 -4.68
CA PRO A 19 -2.18 8.16 -6.04
C PRO A 19 -3.46 7.94 -6.84
N ARG A 20 -4.03 6.73 -6.72
CA ARG A 20 -5.29 6.36 -7.37
C ARG A 20 -6.47 7.18 -6.86
N LEU A 21 -6.47 7.52 -5.57
CA LEU A 21 -7.43 8.46 -4.96
C LEU A 21 -7.29 9.86 -5.56
N PHE A 22 -6.08 10.42 -5.58
CA PHE A 22 -5.82 11.75 -6.17
C PHE A 22 -6.20 11.80 -7.64
N GLU A 23 -5.93 10.75 -8.41
CA GLU A 23 -6.34 10.66 -9.82
C GLU A 23 -7.86 10.62 -9.95
N ALA A 24 -8.55 9.75 -9.20
CA ALA A 24 -10.00 9.63 -9.28
C ALA A 24 -10.72 10.92 -8.84
N VAL A 25 -10.26 11.56 -7.77
CA VAL A 25 -10.81 12.83 -7.28
C VAL A 25 -10.61 13.93 -8.32
N ARG A 26 -9.41 14.04 -8.91
CA ARG A 26 -9.12 15.05 -9.94
C ARG A 26 -9.87 14.80 -11.25
N ALA A 27 -9.93 13.55 -11.71
CA ALA A 27 -10.56 13.18 -12.97
C ALA A 27 -12.10 13.17 -12.88
N GLY A 28 -12.64 12.70 -11.76
CA GLY A 28 -14.08 12.57 -11.53
C GLY A 28 -14.73 13.76 -10.82
N ALA A 29 -13.94 14.77 -10.41
CA ALA A 29 -14.39 15.89 -9.58
C ALA A 29 -15.16 15.43 -8.33
N LEU A 30 -14.70 14.35 -7.70
CA LEU A 30 -15.35 13.78 -6.52
C LEU A 30 -15.19 14.77 -5.35
N ALA A 31 -16.27 15.04 -4.63
CA ALA A 31 -16.29 16.03 -3.54
C ALA A 31 -16.61 15.40 -2.17
N SER A 32 -16.97 14.12 -2.13
CA SER A 32 -17.38 13.43 -0.91
C SER A 32 -16.85 12.00 -0.81
N VAL A 33 -16.72 11.51 0.43
CA VAL A 33 -16.37 10.11 0.72
C VAL A 33 -17.35 9.14 0.08
N ALA A 34 -18.64 9.49 0.00
CA ALA A 34 -19.66 8.66 -0.64
C ALA A 34 -19.40 8.50 -2.15
N GLU A 35 -18.99 9.57 -2.83
CA GLU A 35 -18.62 9.53 -4.25
C GLU A 35 -17.33 8.74 -4.48
N VAL A 36 -16.34 8.92 -3.59
CA VAL A 36 -15.11 8.11 -3.59
C VAL A 36 -15.43 6.63 -3.38
N ALA A 37 -16.34 6.30 -2.47
CA ALA A 37 -16.80 4.93 -2.25
C ALA A 37 -17.53 4.38 -3.47
N LYS A 38 -18.29 5.19 -4.20
CA LYS A 38 -18.95 4.79 -5.43
C LYS A 38 -17.95 4.57 -6.58
N ALA A 39 -16.93 5.41 -6.69
CA ALA A 39 -15.96 5.36 -7.77
C ALA A 39 -14.86 4.30 -7.57
N LEU A 40 -14.33 4.20 -6.35
CA LEU A 40 -13.18 3.36 -6.01
C LEU A 40 -13.51 2.24 -5.01
N GLY A 41 -14.69 2.25 -4.39
CA GLY A 41 -15.03 1.32 -3.32
C GLY A 41 -14.43 1.66 -1.95
N ALA A 42 -13.52 2.64 -1.89
CA ALA A 42 -12.82 3.08 -0.68
C ALA A 42 -13.71 3.97 0.21
N GLY A 43 -13.65 3.80 1.53
CA GLY A 43 -14.43 4.61 2.48
C GLY A 43 -15.85 4.11 2.76
N GLY A 44 -16.38 3.13 2.02
CA GLY A 44 -17.73 2.57 2.24
C GLY A 44 -17.82 1.34 3.15
N GLY A 45 -16.69 0.88 3.70
CA GLY A 45 -16.60 -0.35 4.51
C GLY A 45 -16.38 -0.07 6.00
N CYS A 46 -15.19 -0.40 6.50
CA CYS A 46 -14.82 -0.27 7.92
C CYS A 46 -14.65 1.17 8.44
N GLY A 47 -14.73 2.17 7.57
CA GLY A 47 -14.61 3.59 7.95
C GLY A 47 -13.20 4.11 8.27
N LEU A 48 -12.22 3.24 8.55
CA LEU A 48 -10.86 3.65 9.00
C LEU A 48 -10.11 4.58 8.05
N CYS A 49 -10.43 4.52 6.75
CA CYS A 49 -9.77 5.32 5.72
C CYS A 49 -10.51 6.61 5.36
N GLN A 50 -11.68 6.85 5.95
CA GLN A 50 -12.49 8.04 5.70
C GLN A 50 -11.77 9.37 6.02
N PRO A 51 -11.09 9.55 7.17
CA PRO A 51 -10.44 10.83 7.48
C PRO A 51 -9.36 11.21 6.46
N GLU A 52 -8.56 10.23 6.04
CA GLU A 52 -7.56 10.40 4.97
C GLU A 52 -8.20 10.73 3.61
N ILE A 53 -9.35 10.13 3.28
CA ILE A 53 -10.07 10.44 2.03
C ILE A 53 -10.59 11.88 2.08
N GLU A 54 -11.13 12.33 3.22
CA GLU A 54 -11.60 13.71 3.39
C GLU A 54 -10.46 14.72 3.26
N GLU A 55 -9.28 14.38 3.77
CA GLU A 55 -8.06 15.15 3.63
C GLU A 55 -7.68 15.33 2.16
N ILE A 56 -7.59 14.23 1.41
CA ILE A 56 -7.28 14.24 -0.03
C ILE A 56 -8.31 15.07 -0.80
N LEU A 57 -9.61 14.92 -0.47
CA LEU A 57 -10.68 15.72 -1.07
C LEU A 57 -10.53 17.21 -0.76
N ALA A 58 -10.14 17.56 0.47
CA ALA A 58 -9.89 18.94 0.86
C ALA A 58 -8.65 19.52 0.17
N GLU A 59 -7.56 18.76 0.09
CA GLU A 59 -6.33 19.15 -0.60
C GLU A 59 -6.58 19.41 -2.10
N VAL A 60 -7.28 18.51 -2.79
CA VAL A 60 -7.62 18.69 -4.21
C VAL A 60 -8.58 19.86 -4.42
N ALA A 61 -9.51 20.09 -3.49
CA ALA A 61 -10.41 21.24 -3.53
C ALA A 61 -9.74 22.58 -3.16
N GLY A 62 -8.46 22.59 -2.79
CA GLY A 62 -7.74 23.78 -2.34
C GLY A 62 -8.24 24.33 -0.99
N ARG A 63 -8.88 23.49 -0.18
CA ARG A 63 -9.32 23.86 1.17
C ARG A 63 -8.15 23.73 2.13
N PRO A 64 -8.05 24.60 3.15
CA PRO A 64 -7.03 24.49 4.17
C PRO A 64 -7.22 23.18 4.93
N VAL A 65 -6.18 22.35 4.91
CA VAL A 65 -6.08 21.13 5.70
C VAL A 65 -5.08 21.40 6.82
N ASP A 66 -5.40 20.95 8.03
CA ASP A 66 -4.46 21.03 9.14
C ASP A 66 -3.25 20.11 8.87
N PRO A 67 -2.03 20.67 8.82
CA PRO A 67 -0.83 19.87 8.54
C PRO A 67 -0.51 18.85 9.64
N GLY A 68 -0.98 19.07 10.88
CA GLY A 68 -0.89 18.09 11.97
C GLY A 68 -1.78 16.88 11.75
N VAL A 69 -3.04 17.10 11.34
CA VAL A 69 -3.97 16.01 10.96
C VAL A 69 -3.43 15.22 9.78
N THR A 70 -2.86 15.94 8.81
CA THR A 70 -2.18 15.35 7.65
C THR A 70 -1.11 14.37 8.08
N LEU A 71 -0.15 14.83 8.89
CA LEU A 71 0.98 14.03 9.39
C LEU A 71 0.52 12.79 10.16
N GLU A 72 -0.51 12.92 10.99
CA GLU A 72 -1.08 11.84 11.78
C GLU A 72 -1.71 10.76 10.89
N ASN A 73 -2.53 11.16 9.90
CA ASN A 73 -3.12 10.23 8.96
C ASN A 73 -2.06 9.53 8.10
N GLU A 74 -0.98 10.22 7.70
CA GLU A 74 0.14 9.58 6.99
C GLU A 74 0.79 8.47 7.81
N ALA A 75 1.03 8.76 9.10
CA ALA A 75 1.70 7.83 10.00
C ALA A 75 0.83 6.58 10.20
N ILE A 76 -0.47 6.77 10.46
CA ILE A 76 -1.43 5.67 10.63
C ILE A 76 -1.47 4.80 9.36
N CYS A 77 -1.62 5.41 8.19
CA CYS A 77 -1.69 4.66 6.93
C CYS A 77 -0.38 3.93 6.61
N ARG A 78 0.78 4.49 6.94
CA ARG A 78 2.08 3.81 6.78
C ARG A 78 2.19 2.60 7.70
N GLU A 79 1.81 2.74 8.96
CA GLU A 79 1.82 1.63 9.92
C GLU A 79 0.83 0.53 9.51
N GLU A 80 -0.37 0.90 9.09
CA GLU A 80 -1.37 -0.04 8.56
C GLU A 80 -0.86 -0.74 7.29
N THR A 81 -0.15 -0.04 6.41
CA THR A 81 0.47 -0.64 5.21
C THR A 81 1.48 -1.71 5.61
N ARG A 82 2.38 -1.39 6.54
CA ARG A 82 3.34 -2.36 7.10
C ARG A 82 2.61 -3.57 7.68
N ALA A 83 1.61 -3.34 8.53
CA ALA A 83 0.84 -4.41 9.14
C ALA A 83 0.06 -5.26 8.10
N ALA A 84 -0.42 -4.67 7.01
CA ALA A 84 -1.06 -5.41 5.91
C ALA A 84 -0.05 -6.30 5.17
N VAL A 85 1.13 -5.76 4.85
CA VAL A 85 2.22 -6.48 4.20
C VAL A 85 2.71 -7.64 5.08
N GLU A 86 2.98 -7.41 6.36
CA GLU A 86 3.41 -8.44 7.30
C GLU A 86 2.39 -9.58 7.42
N ARG A 87 1.09 -9.23 7.47
CA ARG A 87 0.01 -10.23 7.50
C ARG A 87 -0.10 -11.02 6.19
N ALA A 88 0.03 -10.36 5.04
CA ALA A 88 0.05 -11.03 3.74
C ALA A 88 1.25 -11.98 3.64
N ILE A 89 2.41 -11.55 4.14
CA ILE A 89 3.60 -12.37 4.19
C ILE A 89 3.37 -13.62 5.03
N ALA A 90 2.89 -13.46 6.26
CA ALA A 90 2.68 -14.58 7.18
C ALA A 90 1.65 -15.59 6.65
N ARG A 91 0.58 -15.12 6.00
CA ARG A 91 -0.53 -15.98 5.55
C ARG A 91 -0.33 -16.62 4.19
N SER A 92 0.34 -15.93 3.27
CA SER A 92 0.35 -16.30 1.84
C SER A 92 1.76 -16.51 1.31
N VAL A 93 2.69 -15.60 1.63
CA VAL A 93 4.08 -15.67 1.12
C VAL A 93 4.88 -16.76 1.82
N GLN A 94 4.91 -16.78 3.16
CA GLN A 94 5.65 -17.77 3.95
C GLN A 94 5.31 -19.23 3.59
N PRO A 95 4.05 -19.64 3.46
CA PRO A 95 3.74 -21.02 3.08
C PRO A 95 4.22 -21.37 1.67
N GLN A 96 4.14 -20.43 0.70
CA GLN A 96 4.64 -20.65 -0.65
C GLN A 96 6.18 -20.72 -0.70
N LEU A 97 6.87 -19.85 0.04
CA LEU A 97 8.33 -19.84 0.10
C LEU A 97 8.89 -21.14 0.70
N ARG A 98 8.21 -21.73 1.69
CA ARG A 98 8.59 -23.05 2.22
C ARG A 98 8.55 -24.15 1.16
N GLY A 99 7.61 -24.06 0.21
CA GLY A 99 7.49 -25.03 -0.89
C GLY A 99 8.66 -25.01 -1.87
N VAL A 100 9.31 -23.85 -2.03
CA VAL A 100 10.47 -23.65 -2.92
C VAL A 100 11.81 -23.61 -2.16
N GLY A 101 11.80 -23.85 -0.84
CA GLY A 101 13.01 -23.85 -0.01
C GLY A 101 13.59 -22.46 0.29
N ALA A 102 12.83 -21.38 0.05
CA ALA A 102 13.26 -20.00 0.30
C ALA A 102 12.77 -19.47 1.65
N ARG A 103 13.46 -18.48 2.21
CA ARG A 103 13.04 -17.74 3.41
C ARG A 103 13.27 -16.24 3.24
N ILE A 104 12.46 -15.43 3.92
CA ILE A 104 12.66 -13.99 4.04
C ILE A 104 13.68 -13.72 5.15
N GLU A 105 14.77 -13.04 4.83
CA GLU A 105 15.81 -12.64 5.78
C GLU A 105 15.65 -11.19 6.25
N ALA A 106 15.13 -10.32 5.38
CA ALA A 106 14.83 -8.94 5.74
C ALA A 106 13.59 -8.46 5.00
N LEU A 107 12.82 -7.59 5.68
CA LEU A 107 11.65 -6.92 5.14
C LEU A 107 11.76 -5.43 5.48
N ALA A 108 11.61 -4.57 4.48
CA ALA A 108 11.49 -3.13 4.67
C ALA A 108 10.27 -2.62 3.91
N VAL A 109 9.41 -1.87 4.58
CA VAL A 109 8.19 -1.28 4.02
C VAL A 109 8.29 0.24 4.13
N ASP A 110 8.17 0.93 3.00
CA ASP A 110 8.18 2.39 2.91
C ASP A 110 7.02 2.85 2.01
N GLY A 111 5.90 3.22 2.63
CA GLY A 111 4.66 3.53 1.91
C GLY A 111 4.22 2.33 1.06
N LEU A 112 4.13 2.51 -0.26
CA LEU A 112 3.81 1.44 -1.22
C LEU A 112 5.04 0.65 -1.73
N ARG A 113 6.25 0.97 -1.28
CA ARG A 113 7.46 0.22 -1.65
C ARG A 113 7.77 -0.83 -0.59
N VAL A 114 7.88 -2.08 -1.02
CA VAL A 114 8.24 -3.21 -0.17
C VAL A 114 9.51 -3.82 -0.72
N ARG A 115 10.57 -3.78 0.09
CA ARG A 115 11.84 -4.45 -0.18
C ARG A 115 11.92 -5.73 0.64
N VAL A 116 12.14 -6.84 -0.04
CA VAL A 116 12.28 -8.17 0.56
C VAL A 116 13.64 -8.73 0.21
N ARG A 117 14.40 -9.12 1.23
CA ARG A 117 15.62 -9.91 1.04
C ARG A 117 15.30 -11.38 1.26
N LEU A 118 15.62 -12.19 0.26
CA LEU A 118 15.44 -13.63 0.32
C LEU A 118 16.77 -14.32 0.63
N SER A 119 16.66 -15.51 1.22
CA SER A 119 17.79 -16.38 1.50
C SER A 119 18.52 -16.79 0.22
N HIS A 120 19.83 -17.02 0.34
CA HIS A 120 20.68 -17.42 -0.77
C HIS A 120 20.13 -18.66 -1.51
N GLY A 121 19.97 -18.55 -2.84
CA GLY A 121 19.47 -19.65 -3.68
C GLY A 121 17.94 -19.69 -3.83
N ALA A 122 17.23 -18.65 -3.37
CA ALA A 122 15.79 -18.52 -3.58
C ALA A 122 15.43 -18.36 -5.07
N GLY A 123 16.36 -17.84 -5.87
CA GLY A 123 16.20 -17.68 -7.31
C GLY A 123 15.09 -16.68 -7.70
N PRO A 124 14.90 -16.45 -9.02
CA PRO A 124 13.90 -15.50 -9.52
C PRO A 124 12.45 -15.96 -9.29
N GLU A 125 12.24 -17.25 -9.04
CA GLU A 125 10.91 -17.83 -8.80
C GLU A 125 10.34 -17.39 -7.44
N ALA A 126 11.14 -17.44 -6.37
CA ALA A 126 10.72 -16.95 -5.06
C ALA A 126 10.39 -15.45 -5.09
N ALA A 127 11.17 -14.64 -5.82
CA ALA A 127 10.90 -13.21 -6.00
C ALA A 127 9.54 -12.96 -6.68
N ARG A 128 9.18 -13.76 -7.70
CA ARG A 128 7.87 -13.71 -8.35
C ARG A 128 6.73 -14.08 -7.40
N ILE A 129 6.88 -15.16 -6.64
CA ILE A 129 5.89 -15.61 -5.65
C ILE A 129 5.58 -14.50 -4.65
N VAL A 130 6.62 -13.86 -4.10
CA VAL A 130 6.46 -12.77 -3.12
C VAL A 130 5.71 -11.60 -3.74
N ARG A 131 6.15 -11.15 -4.92
CA ARG A 131 5.52 -10.04 -5.64
C ARG A 131 4.05 -10.33 -5.91
N ASP A 132 3.76 -11.47 -6.52
CA ASP A 132 2.40 -11.82 -6.93
C ASP A 132 1.46 -11.99 -5.73
N ALA A 133 1.94 -12.58 -4.64
CA ALA A 133 1.17 -12.72 -3.41
C ALA A 133 0.87 -11.35 -2.76
N LEU A 134 1.86 -10.46 -2.67
CA LEU A 134 1.67 -9.12 -2.10
C LEU A 134 0.74 -8.24 -2.94
N LEU A 135 0.88 -8.28 -4.26
CA LEU A 135 0.00 -7.54 -5.18
C LEU A 135 -1.46 -8.00 -5.07
N ARG A 136 -1.68 -9.30 -4.88
CA ARG A 136 -3.03 -9.86 -4.69
C ARG A 136 -3.61 -9.56 -3.32
N ASP A 137 -2.82 -9.69 -2.26
CA ASP A 137 -3.32 -9.66 -0.88
C ASP A 137 -3.36 -8.25 -0.26
N VAL A 138 -2.57 -7.31 -0.78
CA VAL A 138 -2.44 -5.95 -0.21
C VAL A 138 -2.99 -4.88 -1.16
N CYS A 139 -2.30 -4.57 -2.25
CA CYS A 139 -2.84 -3.80 -3.37
C CYS A 139 -2.03 -3.97 -4.65
N ALA A 140 -2.67 -3.76 -5.80
CA ALA A 140 -2.02 -3.84 -7.11
C ALA A 140 -0.97 -2.74 -7.34
N ASP A 141 -1.03 -1.66 -6.57
CA ASP A 141 -0.12 -0.51 -6.68
C ASP A 141 1.16 -0.66 -5.84
N LEU A 142 1.41 -1.82 -5.18
CA LEU A 142 2.66 -2.03 -4.46
C LEU A 142 3.83 -2.22 -5.42
N ALA A 143 4.91 -1.49 -5.17
CA ALA A 143 6.20 -1.78 -5.76
C ALA A 143 6.93 -2.79 -4.87
N VAL A 144 7.13 -4.01 -5.37
CA VAL A 144 7.81 -5.08 -4.64
C VAL A 144 9.16 -5.40 -5.29
N ASP A 145 10.22 -5.07 -4.56
CA ASP A 145 11.60 -5.37 -4.91
C ASP A 145 12.07 -6.55 -4.06
N ALA A 146 12.19 -7.72 -4.68
CA ALA A 146 12.70 -8.92 -4.04
C ALA A 146 14.09 -9.25 -4.61
N SER A 147 15.11 -9.14 -3.77
CA SER A 147 16.51 -9.42 -4.13
C SER A 147 17.03 -10.63 -3.36
N ASP A 148 17.83 -11.46 -4.04
CA ASP A 148 18.61 -12.51 -3.41
C ASP A 148 19.84 -11.86 -2.74
N ALA A 149 20.29 -12.40 -1.62
CA ALA A 149 21.55 -12.01 -0.98
C ALA A 149 22.78 -12.13 -1.90
N ALA A 150 22.65 -12.78 -3.07
CA ALA A 150 23.70 -12.92 -4.08
C ALA A 150 24.06 -11.63 -4.86
N ASP A 151 23.31 -10.53 -4.74
CA ASP A 151 23.61 -9.22 -5.38
C ASP A 151 24.56 -8.31 -4.55
N ALA A 152 25.40 -8.88 -3.69
CA ALA A 152 26.41 -8.16 -2.89
C ALA A 152 27.81 -8.78 -3.02
#